data_AF-A0AB34WZ01-F1
#
_entry.id   AF-A0AB34WZ01-F1
#
_cell.length_a   1.000
_cell.length_b   1.000
_cell.length_c   1.000
_cell.angle_alpha   90.00
_cell.angle_beta   90.00
_cell.angle_gamma   90.00
#
_symmetry.space_group_name_H-M   'P 1'
#
loop_
_entity.id
_entity.type
_entity.pdbx_description
1 polymer ?
#
loop_
_entity_poly.entity_id
_entity_poly.type
_entity_poly.pdbx_seq_one_letter_code
_entity_poly.pdbx_strand_id
1 'polypeptide(L)'
;MEKAEVSAEIIERVSQMEAALVRLNDAINTVEGALDTYEQMWGDYHALDKYYSGKAWWEDLEADNQGLLPEDLPRGVLSEDAVYDVLGDAEALRQRLQELAHSAQETPDNSPR
;
A
#
# COMPACT_ATOMS: atom_id res chain seq x y z
N MET A 1 52.93 -13.60 -5.11
CA MET A 1 51.98 -12.85 -4.26
C MET A 1 51.15 -13.89 -3.53
N GLU A 2 51.53 -14.16 -2.29
CA GLU A 2 50.90 -15.17 -1.45
C GLU A 2 49.52 -14.63 -1.05
N LYS A 3 48.45 -15.29 -1.50
CA LYS A 3 47.07 -14.91 -1.14
C LYS A 3 46.95 -15.14 0.37
N ALA A 4 46.77 -14.09 1.15
CA ALA A 4 46.48 -14.23 2.58
C ALA A 4 45.26 -15.14 2.74
N GLU A 5 45.41 -16.24 3.47
CA GLU A 5 44.34 -17.17 3.79
C GLU A 5 43.26 -16.41 4.57
N VAL A 6 42.09 -16.20 3.95
CA VAL A 6 40.97 -15.54 4.60
C VAL A 6 40.42 -16.49 5.66
N SER A 7 40.31 -16.04 6.91
CA SER A 7 39.80 -16.89 7.99
C SER A 7 38.34 -17.25 7.78
N ALA A 8 37.94 -18.45 8.21
CA ALA A 8 36.56 -18.94 8.11
C ALA A 8 35.54 -17.98 8.76
N GLU A 9 35.93 -17.33 9.86
CA GLU A 9 35.13 -16.32 10.55
C GLU A 9 34.85 -15.09 9.68
N ILE A 10 35.82 -14.64 8.86
CA ILE A 10 35.62 -13.54 7.91
C ILE A 10 34.61 -13.97 6.83
N ILE A 11 34.73 -15.20 6.31
CA ILE A 11 33.82 -15.73 5.28
C ILE A 11 32.39 -15.82 5.82
N GLU A 12 32.22 -16.32 7.04
CA GLU A 12 30.91 -16.41 7.68
C GLU A 12 30.28 -15.03 7.89
N ARG A 13 31.03 -14.08 8.48
CA ARG A 13 30.53 -12.72 8.70
C ARG A 13 30.14 -12.04 7.38
N VAL A 14 30.98 -12.13 6.35
CA VAL A 14 30.68 -11.52 5.04
C VAL A 14 29.44 -12.16 4.42
N SER A 15 29.30 -13.48 4.49
CA SER A 15 28.13 -14.18 3.95
C SER A 15 26.83 -13.78 4.65
N GLN A 16 26.87 -13.62 5.97
CA GLN A 16 25.72 -13.16 6.75
C GLN A 16 25.32 -11.73 6.40
N MET A 17 26.29 -10.83 6.25
CA MET A 17 26.03 -9.43 5.88
C MET A 17 25.55 -9.31 4.44
N GLU A 18 26.10 -10.09 3.50
CA GLU A 18 25.62 -10.14 2.12
C GLU A 18 24.15 -10.59 2.06
N ALA A 19 23.81 -11.65 2.80
CA ALA A 19 22.43 -12.10 2.87
C ALA A 19 21.50 -11.04 3.49
N ALA A 20 21.98 -10.26 4.48
CA ALA A 20 21.23 -9.16 5.06
C ALA A 20 21.04 -8.00 4.07
N LEU A 21 22.08 -7.65 3.31
CA LEU A 21 22.04 -6.62 2.27
C LEU A 21 21.04 -6.97 1.18
N VAL A 22 21.05 -8.20 0.68
CA VAL A 22 20.07 -8.67 -0.31
C VAL A 22 18.65 -8.55 0.23
N ARG A 23 18.39 -9.07 1.43
CA ARG A 23 17.05 -8.97 2.05
C ARG A 23 16.60 -7.53 2.25
N LEU A 24 17.51 -6.64 2.63
CA LEU A 24 17.20 -5.23 2.84
C LEU A 24 16.86 -4.53 1.52
N ASN A 25 17.62 -4.78 0.46
CA ASN A 25 17.34 -4.24 -0.87
C ASN A 25 15.98 -4.72 -1.40
N ASP A 26 15.66 -6.01 -1.24
CA ASP A 26 14.37 -6.57 -1.65
C ASP A 26 13.20 -5.93 -0.89
N ALA A 27 13.38 -5.73 0.42
CA ALA A 27 12.37 -5.07 1.26
C ALA A 27 12.15 -3.61 0.85
N ILE A 28 13.23 -2.85 0.59
CA ILE A 28 13.14 -1.46 0.10
C ILE A 28 12.36 -1.41 -1.21
N ASN A 29 12.73 -2.22 -2.19
CA ASN A 29 12.04 -2.25 -3.49
C ASN A 29 10.55 -2.61 -3.35
N THR A 30 10.23 -3.53 -2.45
CA THR A 30 8.84 -3.92 -2.18
C THR A 30 8.03 -2.78 -1.58
N VAL A 31 8.60 -2.06 -0.60
CA VAL A 31 7.93 -0.93 0.05
C VAL A 31 7.77 0.25 -0.91
N GLU A 32 8.80 0.61 -1.68
CA GLU A 32 8.72 1.66 -2.69
C GLU A 32 7.61 1.39 -3.72
N GLY A 33 7.52 0.17 -4.25
CA GLY A 33 6.43 -0.19 -5.18
C GLY A 33 5.04 -0.16 -4.55
N ALA A 34 4.93 -0.48 -3.26
CA ALA A 34 3.67 -0.34 -2.52
C ALA A 34 3.30 1.14 -2.29
N LEU A 35 4.28 2.01 -2.05
CA LEU A 35 4.10 3.45 -1.93
C LEU A 35 3.65 4.07 -3.26
N ASP A 36 4.26 3.68 -4.39
CA ASP A 36 3.82 4.10 -5.73
C ASP A 36 2.35 3.72 -5.98
N THR A 37 1.96 2.51 -5.59
CA THR A 37 0.57 2.04 -5.69
C THR A 37 -0.37 2.86 -4.82
N TYR A 38 0.06 3.17 -3.59
CA TYR A 38 -0.69 4.02 -2.66
C TYR A 38 -0.84 5.46 -3.17
N GLU A 39 0.15 6.02 -3.87
CA GLU A 39 0.01 7.34 -4.48
C GLU A 39 -1.02 7.33 -5.62
N GLN A 40 -1.05 6.26 -6.41
CA GLN A 40 -1.94 6.14 -7.58
C GLN A 40 -3.41 5.87 -7.19
N MET A 41 -3.67 5.13 -6.12
CA MET A 41 -5.06 4.75 -5.73
C MET A 41 -5.96 5.97 -5.42
N TRP A 42 -5.39 7.12 -5.09
CA TRP A 42 -6.18 8.32 -4.80
C TRP A 42 -6.96 8.85 -6.02
N GLY A 43 -6.53 8.52 -7.24
CA GLY A 43 -7.31 8.79 -8.44
C GLY A 43 -8.67 8.09 -8.42
N ASP A 44 -8.67 6.79 -8.12
CA ASP A 44 -9.89 5.98 -8.03
C ASP A 44 -10.72 6.36 -6.79
N TYR A 45 -10.06 6.64 -5.66
CA TYR A 45 -10.72 7.18 -4.47
C TYR A 45 -11.56 8.41 -4.81
N HIS A 46 -10.97 9.41 -5.48
CA HIS A 46 -11.68 10.65 -5.83
C HIS A 46 -12.78 10.43 -6.86
N ALA A 47 -12.59 9.49 -7.79
CA ALA A 47 -13.62 9.13 -8.75
C ALA A 47 -14.84 8.50 -8.04
N LEU A 48 -14.60 7.55 -7.13
CA LEU A 48 -15.64 6.90 -6.34
C LEU A 48 -16.35 7.86 -5.40
N ASP A 49 -15.60 8.67 -4.64
CA ASP A 49 -16.16 9.68 -3.73
C ASP A 49 -17.09 10.65 -4.47
N LYS A 50 -16.62 11.20 -5.61
CA LYS A 50 -17.43 12.10 -6.44
C LYS A 50 -18.67 11.42 -7.03
N TYR A 51 -18.54 10.17 -7.45
CA TYR A 51 -19.66 9.41 -8.01
C TYR A 51 -20.72 9.16 -6.93
N TYR A 52 -20.30 8.58 -5.82
CA TYR A 52 -21.12 8.19 -4.69
C TYR A 52 -21.81 9.37 -4.00
N SER A 53 -21.11 10.50 -3.86
CA SER A 53 -21.69 11.74 -3.30
C SER A 53 -22.55 12.50 -4.32
N GLY A 54 -22.64 12.01 -5.57
CA GLY A 54 -23.21 12.73 -6.70
C GLY A 54 -24.64 12.29 -7.05
N LYS A 55 -25.28 13.09 -7.90
CA LYS A 55 -26.62 12.77 -8.43
C LYS A 55 -26.60 11.50 -9.32
N ALA A 56 -25.51 11.26 -10.03
CA ALA A 56 -25.38 10.12 -10.96
C ALA A 56 -25.57 8.78 -10.26
N TRP A 57 -25.01 8.60 -9.06
CA TRP A 57 -25.19 7.36 -8.30
C TRP A 57 -26.66 7.06 -8.00
N TRP A 58 -27.44 8.08 -7.63
CA TRP A 58 -28.89 7.93 -7.40
C TRP A 58 -29.66 7.60 -8.68
N GLU A 59 -29.28 8.20 -9.81
CA GLU A 59 -29.90 7.93 -11.10
C GLU A 59 -29.62 6.49 -11.56
N ASP A 60 -28.39 6.02 -11.38
CA ASP A 60 -27.98 4.66 -11.73
C ASP A 60 -28.62 3.61 -10.79
N LEU A 61 -28.72 3.90 -9.50
CA LEU A 61 -29.42 3.05 -8.53
C LEU A 61 -30.92 2.91 -8.89
N GLU A 62 -31.57 4.00 -9.26
CA GLU A 62 -32.97 3.97 -9.68
C GLU A 62 -33.14 3.16 -10.98
N ALA A 63 -32.21 3.29 -11.93
CA ALA A 63 -32.20 2.48 -13.14
C ALA A 63 -32.04 0.98 -12.83
N ASP A 64 -31.20 0.63 -11.85
CA ASP A 64 -31.04 -0.74 -11.37
C ASP A 64 -32.33 -1.29 -10.73
N ASN A 65 -32.97 -0.50 -9.87
CA ASN A 65 -34.24 -0.85 -9.23
C ASN A 65 -35.38 -1.08 -10.26
N GLN A 66 -35.34 -0.37 -11.39
CA GLN A 66 -36.27 -0.55 -12.49
C GLN A 66 -35.93 -1.75 -13.40
N GLY A 67 -34.82 -2.44 -13.17
CA GLY A 67 -34.35 -3.56 -13.99
C GLY A 67 -33.84 -3.14 -15.37
N LEU A 68 -33.38 -1.89 -15.51
CA LEU A 68 -32.86 -1.36 -16.77
C LEU A 68 -31.40 -1.77 -17.03
N LEU A 69 -30.69 -2.22 -16.00
CA LEU A 69 -29.31 -2.68 -16.12
C LEU A 69 -29.23 -4.16 -16.52
N PRO A 70 -28.24 -4.56 -17.35
CA PRO A 70 -28.03 -5.96 -17.70
C PRO A 70 -27.86 -6.87 -16.46
N GLU A 71 -28.44 -8.07 -16.50
CA GLU A 71 -28.37 -9.03 -15.39
C GLU A 71 -26.93 -9.44 -15.06
N ASP A 72 -26.03 -9.47 -16.05
CA ASP A 72 -24.64 -9.87 -15.91
C ASP A 72 -23.69 -8.72 -15.55
N LEU A 73 -24.19 -7.48 -15.43
CA LEU A 73 -23.40 -6.32 -15.05
C LEU A 73 -23.07 -6.36 -13.53
N PRO A 74 -21.78 -6.40 -13.13
CA PRO A 74 -21.39 -6.24 -11.74
C PRO A 74 -21.77 -4.83 -11.26
N ARG A 75 -22.54 -4.77 -10.18
CA ARG A 75 -23.15 -3.52 -9.68
C ARG A 75 -22.83 -3.25 -8.21
N GLY A 76 -21.66 -3.70 -7.75
CA GLY A 76 -21.22 -3.51 -6.37
C GLY A 76 -21.20 -2.04 -5.95
N VAL A 77 -20.89 -1.13 -6.88
CA VAL A 77 -20.91 0.33 -6.61
C VAL A 77 -22.29 0.87 -6.24
N LEU A 78 -23.38 0.16 -6.57
CA LEU A 78 -24.75 0.54 -6.24
C LEU A 78 -25.23 -0.03 -4.89
N SER A 79 -24.42 -0.84 -4.21
CA SER A 79 -24.83 -1.46 -2.93
C SER A 79 -24.75 -0.51 -1.72
N GLU A 80 -24.40 0.76 -1.92
CA GLU A 80 -24.08 1.78 -0.89
C GLU A 80 -22.85 1.41 -0.04
N ASP A 81 -22.94 0.30 0.70
CA ASP A 81 -21.93 -0.21 1.64
C ASP A 81 -20.55 -0.39 0.98
N ALA A 82 -20.48 -0.94 -0.23
CA ALA A 82 -19.20 -1.26 -0.86
C ALA A 82 -18.34 -0.02 -1.15
N VAL A 83 -18.96 1.09 -1.54
CA VAL A 83 -18.22 2.34 -1.80
C VAL A 83 -17.89 3.03 -0.49
N TYR A 84 -18.82 3.05 0.47
CA TYR A 84 -18.56 3.61 1.79
C TYR A 84 -17.39 2.91 2.50
N ASP A 85 -17.38 1.57 2.51
CA ASP A 85 -16.36 0.77 3.17
C ASP A 85 -14.98 0.99 2.53
N VAL A 86 -14.87 0.95 1.21
CA VAL A 86 -13.56 1.10 0.54
C VAL A 86 -12.98 2.51 0.71
N LEU A 87 -13.81 3.55 0.74
CA LEU A 87 -13.37 4.91 1.04
C LEU A 87 -12.90 5.03 2.50
N GLY A 88 -13.61 4.38 3.42
CA GLY A 88 -13.21 4.29 4.83
C GLY A 88 -11.86 3.56 5.02
N ASP A 89 -11.68 2.43 4.34
CA ASP A 89 -10.44 1.65 4.38
C ASP A 89 -9.24 2.44 3.81
N ALA A 90 -9.45 3.18 2.72
CA ALA A 90 -8.43 4.06 2.15
C ALA A 90 -7.99 5.16 3.15
N GLU A 91 -8.94 5.75 3.86
CA GLU A 91 -8.66 6.74 4.90
C GLU A 91 -7.94 6.13 6.12
N ALA A 92 -8.37 4.93 6.56
CA ALA A 92 -7.70 4.21 7.64
C ALA A 92 -6.25 3.86 7.29
N LEU A 93 -5.99 3.47 6.03
CA LEU A 93 -4.64 3.23 5.53
C LEU A 93 -3.78 4.51 5.57
N ARG A 94 -4.35 5.66 5.17
CA ARG A 94 -3.67 6.96 5.25
C ARG A 94 -3.25 7.29 6.69
N GLN A 95 -4.15 7.10 7.66
CA GLN A 95 -3.87 7.33 9.08
C GLN A 95 -2.74 6.44 9.59
N ARG A 96 -2.79 5.14 9.26
CA ARG A 96 -1.73 4.20 9.63
C ARG A 96 -0.37 4.60 9.05
N LEU A 97 -0.30 5.06 7.81
CA LEU A 97 0.94 5.55 7.20
C LEU A 97 1.45 6.83 7.89
N GLN A 98 0.56 7.73 8.29
CA GLN A 98 0.93 8.89 9.09
C GLN A 98 1.52 8.46 10.44
N GLU A 99 0.89 7.55 11.17
CA GLU A 99 1.40 7.03 12.44
C GLU A 99 2.80 6.42 12.30
N LEU A 100 3.03 5.62 11.25
CA LEU A 100 4.34 5.07 10.95
C LEU A 100 5.39 6.16 10.73
N ALA A 101 5.07 7.19 9.93
CA ALA A 101 5.96 8.31 9.67
C ALA A 101 6.30 9.12 10.94
N HIS A 102 5.34 9.29 11.86
CA HIS A 102 5.60 9.96 13.13
C HIS A 102 6.47 9.11 14.06
N SER A 103 6.17 7.81 14.20
CA SER A 103 6.96 6.91 15.06
C SER A 103 8.43 6.81 14.64
N ALA A 104 8.71 6.90 13.35
CA ALA A 104 10.08 6.90 12.82
C ALA A 104 10.89 8.15 13.20
N GLN A 105 10.22 9.27 13.53
CA GLN A 105 10.88 10.51 13.96
C GLN A 105 11.31 10.47 15.43
N GLU A 106 10.73 9.56 16.22
CA GLU A 106 10.93 9.49 17.68
C GLU A 106 12.06 8.53 18.09
N THR A 107 12.57 7.68 17.20
CA THR A 107 13.72 6.82 17.51
C THR A 107 15.01 7.66 17.70
N PRO A 108 15.60 7.71 18.90
CA PRO A 108 16.87 8.39 19.10
C PRO A 108 17.99 7.58 18.43
N ASP A 109 18.89 8.28 17.74
CA ASP A 109 20.15 7.73 17.23
C ASP A 109 20.93 7.11 18.39
N ASN A 110 20.91 5.78 18.47
CA ASN A 110 21.67 4.99 19.42
C ASN A 110 22.74 4.17 18.70
N SER A 111 23.46 4.82 17.78
CA SER A 111 24.66 4.26 17.18
C SER A 111 25.79 4.21 18.24
N PRO A 112 26.36 3.03 18.54
CA PRO A 112 27.58 2.97 19.33
C PRO A 112 28.71 3.65 18.55
N ARG A 113 29.35 4.66 19.18
CA ARG A 113 30.58 5.30 18.70
C ARG A 113 31.74 4.32 18.60
#